data_AF-A0AAD4QLF5-F1
#
_entry.id   AF-A0AAD4QLF5-F1
#
_cell.length_a   1.000
_cell.length_b   1.000
_cell.length_c   1.000
_cell.angle_alpha   90.00
_cell.angle_beta   90.00
_cell.angle_gamma   90.00
#
_symmetry.space_group_name_H-M   'P 1'
#
loop_
_entity.id
_entity.type
_entity.pdbx_description
1 polymer ?
#
loop_
_entity_poly.entity_id
_entity_poly.type
_entity_poly.pdbx_seq_one_letter_code
_entity_poly.pdbx_strand_id
1 'polypeptide(L)'
;MKRLALFVVTSFVLSASAFNQPVIPLNWSTQYACAVDVPSRVIANVKTTQYTDNTPASCIQRCDGAGFSYAGVEYSNECHCGTGLVGTPASAPVSDCNMACTGDPTLSCGGSWRIQIYKSPALPPGAWTLQGCFLDTPASPAFASPVVHHTFDTNLELDLECIQYCEHIGYPFSGVENASDCQCSFGLAPGAQLRSQDECNSICPLPPGEGNEFCGGFQRLAVFKYQHN
;
A
#
# COMPACT_ATOMS: atom_id res chain seq x y z
N MET A 1 -71.92 -2.74 23.66
CA MET A 1 -70.53 -2.48 24.09
C MET A 1 -69.61 -3.51 23.46
N LYS A 2 -69.03 -3.24 22.28
CA LYS A 2 -67.94 -4.05 21.69
C LYS A 2 -66.78 -3.10 21.46
N ARG A 3 -65.72 -3.22 22.28
CA ARG A 3 -64.49 -2.43 22.16
C ARG A 3 -63.66 -3.03 21.03
N LEU A 4 -63.38 -2.24 20.00
CA LEU A 4 -62.50 -2.58 18.91
C LEU A 4 -61.05 -2.46 19.42
N ALA A 5 -60.31 -3.57 19.47
CA ALA A 5 -58.90 -3.57 19.83
C ALA A 5 -58.07 -3.17 18.59
N LEU A 6 -57.42 -2.01 18.64
CA LEU A 6 -56.51 -1.53 17.61
C LEU A 6 -55.13 -2.15 17.88
N PHE A 7 -54.73 -3.13 17.06
CA PHE A 7 -53.36 -3.66 17.09
C PHE A 7 -52.42 -2.68 16.40
N VAL A 8 -51.59 -1.99 17.17
CA VAL A 8 -50.47 -1.20 16.65
C VAL A 8 -49.35 -2.18 16.32
N VAL A 9 -49.14 -2.42 15.02
CA VAL A 9 -47.94 -3.12 14.52
C VAL A 9 -46.79 -2.12 14.54
N THR A 10 -45.98 -2.12 15.60
CA THR A 10 -44.70 -1.41 15.61
C THR A 10 -43.73 -2.17 14.70
N SER A 11 -43.55 -1.69 13.47
CA SER A 11 -42.48 -2.16 12.58
C SER A 11 -41.13 -1.83 13.22
N PHE A 12 -40.44 -2.84 13.74
CA PHE A 12 -39.02 -2.73 14.04
C PHE A 12 -38.26 -2.69 12.71
N VAL A 13 -37.85 -1.49 12.29
CA VAL A 13 -36.77 -1.35 11.31
C VAL A 13 -35.51 -1.86 12.00
N LEU A 14 -35.08 -3.08 11.65
CA LEU A 14 -33.71 -3.53 11.89
C LEU A 14 -32.82 -2.61 11.06
N SER A 15 -32.21 -1.60 11.70
CA SER A 15 -31.10 -0.87 11.10
C SER A 15 -30.03 -1.89 10.77
N ALA A 16 -29.83 -2.16 9.48
CA ALA A 16 -28.62 -2.82 9.01
C ALA A 16 -27.44 -2.02 9.58
N SER A 17 -26.63 -2.67 10.41
CA SER A 17 -25.40 -2.10 10.95
C SER A 17 -24.63 -1.52 9.76
N ALA A 18 -24.48 -0.19 9.72
CA ALA A 18 -23.68 0.45 8.69
C ALA A 18 -22.26 -0.10 8.83
N PHE A 19 -21.80 -0.82 7.81
CA PHE A 19 -20.48 -1.45 7.77
C PHE A 19 -19.42 -0.38 7.97
N ASN A 20 -18.66 -0.47 9.06
CA ASN A 20 -17.53 0.42 9.26
C ASN A 20 -16.36 -0.15 8.44
N GLN A 21 -15.99 0.54 7.37
CA GLN A 21 -14.85 0.13 6.55
C GLN A 21 -13.58 0.22 7.41
N PRO A 22 -12.71 -0.81 7.42
CA PRO A 22 -11.46 -0.74 8.16
C PRO A 22 -10.58 0.37 7.58
N VAL A 23 -9.86 1.08 8.44
CA VAL A 23 -8.75 1.94 7.99
C VAL A 23 -7.63 1.02 7.54
N ILE A 24 -7.31 1.06 6.25
CA ILE A 24 -6.27 0.22 5.63
C ILE A 24 -4.95 1.02 5.65
N PRO A 25 -3.84 0.44 6.14
CA PRO A 25 -2.56 1.16 6.24
C PRO A 25 -1.85 1.30 4.89
N LEU A 26 -0.91 2.26 4.81
CA LEU A 26 0.16 2.31 3.79
C LEU A 26 -0.32 2.30 2.33
N ASN A 27 -1.43 2.98 2.01
CA ASN A 27 -2.00 3.04 0.66
C ASN A 27 -2.36 1.67 0.04
N TRP A 28 -2.45 0.61 0.85
CA TRP A 28 -3.04 -0.64 0.41
C TRP A 28 -4.48 -0.40 -0.07
N SER A 29 -4.95 -1.27 -0.96
CA SER A 29 -6.27 -1.16 -1.56
C SER A 29 -7.10 -2.42 -1.33
N THR A 30 -8.42 -2.25 -1.18
CA THR A 30 -9.36 -3.37 -1.19
C THR A 30 -9.49 -3.89 -2.62
N GLN A 31 -8.92 -5.07 -2.88
CA GLN A 31 -9.02 -5.74 -4.18
C GLN A 31 -10.37 -6.44 -4.32
N TYR A 32 -10.84 -7.10 -3.25
CA TYR A 32 -12.18 -7.69 -3.16
C TYR A 32 -12.79 -7.40 -1.80
N ALA A 33 -13.91 -6.67 -1.77
CA ALA A 33 -14.66 -6.43 -0.55
C ALA A 33 -15.32 -7.70 0.01
N CYS A 34 -15.58 -8.70 -0.84
CA CYS A 34 -15.85 -10.08 -0.48
C CYS A 34 -15.70 -10.98 -1.72
N ALA A 35 -15.01 -12.10 -1.59
CA ALA A 35 -14.86 -13.12 -2.63
C ALA A 35 -15.15 -14.51 -2.07
N VAL A 36 -15.57 -15.42 -2.94
CA VAL A 36 -15.69 -16.84 -2.63
C VAL A 36 -14.28 -17.42 -2.54
N ASP A 37 -13.93 -18.00 -1.39
CA ASP A 37 -12.73 -18.83 -1.28
C ASP A 37 -13.06 -20.31 -1.55
N VAL A 38 -12.05 -21.07 -1.97
CA VAL A 38 -12.19 -22.47 -2.39
C VAL A 38 -11.10 -23.32 -1.73
N PRO A 39 -11.22 -24.66 -1.70
CA PRO A 39 -10.23 -25.52 -1.04
C PRO A 39 -8.78 -25.34 -1.54
N SER A 40 -8.58 -24.93 -2.80
CA SER A 40 -7.26 -24.62 -3.36
C SER A 40 -6.72 -23.23 -2.99
N ARG A 41 -7.52 -22.43 -2.29
CA ARG A 41 -7.33 -21.01 -1.96
C ARG A 41 -7.29 -20.11 -3.20
N VAL A 42 -7.77 -18.88 -3.02
CA VAL A 42 -7.74 -17.85 -4.09
C VAL A 42 -6.52 -16.94 -4.05
N ILE A 43 -5.79 -16.91 -2.92
CA ILE A 43 -4.50 -16.22 -2.79
C ILE A 43 -3.37 -17.21 -3.14
N ALA A 44 -2.47 -16.80 -4.02
CA ALA A 44 -1.35 -17.62 -4.50
C ALA A 44 -0.19 -17.67 -3.48
N ASN A 45 0.42 -18.85 -3.35
CA ASN A 45 1.51 -19.13 -2.39
C ASN A 45 1.13 -18.72 -0.95
N VAL A 46 -0.13 -18.95 -0.58
CA VAL A 46 -0.71 -18.44 0.65
C VAL A 46 -0.09 -19.09 1.89
N LYS A 47 0.18 -18.25 2.89
CA LYS A 47 0.41 -18.65 4.28
C LYS A 47 -0.78 -18.19 5.11
N THR A 48 -1.44 -19.14 5.75
CA THR A 48 -2.57 -18.87 6.65
C THR A 48 -2.12 -19.00 8.09
N THR A 49 -2.36 -17.96 8.89
CA THR A 49 -2.11 -17.96 10.33
C THR A 49 -3.37 -17.50 11.06
N GLN A 50 -3.69 -18.15 12.17
CA GLN A 50 -4.80 -17.75 13.04
C GLN A 50 -4.29 -16.82 14.14
N TYR A 51 -4.98 -15.71 14.35
CA TYR A 51 -4.64 -14.71 15.36
C TYR A 51 -5.82 -14.41 16.28
N THR A 52 -5.54 -14.26 17.58
CA THR A 52 -6.54 -13.84 18.57
C THR A 52 -6.88 -12.36 18.47
N ASP A 53 -6.10 -11.58 17.74
CA ASP A 53 -6.22 -10.14 17.53
C ASP A 53 -6.30 -9.77 16.03
N ASN A 54 -6.89 -10.65 15.23
CA ASN A 54 -6.99 -10.44 13.79
C ASN A 54 -7.92 -9.27 13.48
N THR A 55 -7.47 -8.36 12.63
CA THR A 55 -8.26 -7.31 11.96
C THR A 55 -7.73 -7.18 10.54
N PRO A 56 -8.45 -6.54 9.60
CA PRO A 56 -7.92 -6.26 8.28
C PRO A 56 -6.58 -5.53 8.33
N ALA A 57 -6.49 -4.49 9.16
CA ALA A 57 -5.27 -3.70 9.33
C ALA A 57 -4.11 -4.52 9.91
N SER A 58 -4.35 -5.31 10.96
CA SER A 58 -3.29 -6.13 11.56
C SER A 58 -2.84 -7.28 10.66
N CYS A 59 -3.76 -7.84 9.86
CA CYS A 59 -3.40 -8.83 8.84
C CYS A 59 -2.54 -8.21 7.73
N ILE A 60 -2.96 -7.05 7.20
CA ILE A 60 -2.18 -6.32 6.19
C ILE A 60 -0.77 -6.02 6.70
N GLN A 61 -0.63 -5.44 7.90
CA GLN A 61 0.68 -5.11 8.47
C GLN A 61 1.60 -6.34 8.60
N ARG A 62 1.04 -7.51 8.98
CA ARG A 62 1.80 -8.75 9.07
C ARG A 62 2.21 -9.30 7.71
N CYS A 63 1.33 -9.22 6.72
CA CYS A 63 1.64 -9.64 5.36
C CYS A 63 2.69 -8.73 4.72
N ASP A 64 2.51 -7.41 4.87
CA ASP A 64 3.42 -6.38 4.40
C ASP A 64 4.83 -6.53 5.01
N GLY A 65 4.92 -6.62 6.34
CA GLY A 65 6.19 -6.85 7.04
C GLY A 65 6.85 -8.21 6.76
N ALA A 66 6.13 -9.15 6.15
CA ALA A 66 6.65 -10.42 5.67
C ALA A 66 6.92 -10.44 4.15
N GLY A 67 6.81 -9.30 3.46
CA GLY A 67 7.10 -9.14 2.04
C GLY A 67 6.02 -9.68 1.10
N PHE A 68 4.77 -9.83 1.57
CA PHE A 68 3.66 -10.31 0.75
C PHE A 68 2.87 -9.16 0.13
N SER A 69 2.59 -9.25 -1.17
CA SER A 69 1.83 -8.24 -1.92
C SER A 69 0.31 -8.36 -1.76
N TYR A 70 -0.18 -9.44 -1.14
CA TYR A 70 -1.60 -9.68 -0.89
C TYR A 70 -1.83 -10.13 0.56
N ALA A 71 -2.93 -9.63 1.13
CA ALA A 71 -3.45 -10.01 2.43
C ALA A 71 -4.93 -10.36 2.28
N GLY A 72 -5.43 -11.27 3.11
CA GLY A 72 -6.84 -11.55 3.18
C GLY A 72 -7.28 -12.01 4.56
N VAL A 73 -8.51 -11.66 4.93
CA VAL A 73 -9.11 -12.07 6.20
C VAL A 73 -10.29 -13.00 5.96
N GLU A 74 -10.31 -14.11 6.69
CA GLU A 74 -11.35 -15.14 6.62
C GLU A 74 -11.70 -15.65 8.02
N TYR A 75 -12.93 -16.14 8.18
CA TYR A 75 -13.36 -16.90 9.36
C TYR A 75 -13.04 -16.24 10.72
N SER A 76 -13.21 -14.92 10.82
CA SER A 76 -12.86 -14.08 11.98
C SER A 76 -11.36 -13.96 12.28
N ASN A 77 -10.67 -15.08 12.46
CA ASN A 77 -9.34 -15.13 13.04
C ASN A 77 -8.24 -15.48 12.03
N GLU A 78 -8.58 -15.84 10.79
CA GLU A 78 -7.60 -16.24 9.79
C GLU A 78 -7.07 -15.01 9.04
N CYS A 79 -5.75 -14.92 8.99
CA CYS A 79 -5.01 -14.00 8.15
C CYS A 79 -4.24 -14.80 7.10
N HIS A 80 -4.41 -14.42 5.84
CA HIS A 80 -3.88 -15.07 4.66
C HIS A 80 -2.92 -14.12 3.95
N CYS A 81 -1.64 -14.46 3.90
CA CYS A 81 -0.63 -13.66 3.20
C CYS A 81 -0.14 -14.38 1.95
N GLY A 82 -0.03 -13.67 0.83
CA GLY A 82 0.43 -14.29 -0.41
C GLY A 82 0.98 -13.31 -1.45
N THR A 83 1.37 -13.86 -2.58
CA THR A 83 2.15 -13.14 -3.61
C THR A 83 1.34 -12.77 -4.85
N GLY A 84 0.07 -13.18 -4.89
CA GLY A 84 -0.79 -13.01 -6.05
C GLY A 84 -2.16 -13.62 -5.84
N LEU A 85 -2.92 -13.70 -6.93
CA LEU A 85 -4.20 -14.40 -6.98
C LEU A 85 -4.09 -15.64 -7.87
N VAL A 86 -4.81 -16.69 -7.50
CA VAL A 86 -5.02 -17.87 -8.34
C VAL A 86 -6.19 -17.56 -9.28
N GLY A 87 -5.87 -17.08 -10.49
CA GLY A 87 -6.88 -16.64 -11.46
C GLY A 87 -7.65 -15.40 -10.99
N THR A 88 -8.94 -15.35 -11.32
CA THR A 88 -9.85 -14.26 -10.91
C THR A 88 -10.86 -14.80 -9.89
N PRO A 89 -10.74 -14.41 -8.60
CA PRO A 89 -11.71 -14.80 -7.59
C PRO A 89 -13.13 -14.38 -7.97
N ALA A 90 -14.12 -15.23 -7.69
CA ALA A 90 -15.52 -14.88 -7.87
C ALA A 90 -15.97 -13.95 -6.73
N SER A 91 -16.48 -12.77 -7.07
CA SER A 91 -17.04 -11.85 -6.07
C SER A 91 -18.27 -12.46 -5.38
N ALA A 92 -18.41 -12.18 -4.09
CA ALA A 92 -19.57 -12.55 -3.28
C ALA A 92 -20.27 -11.29 -2.74
N PRO A 93 -21.53 -11.37 -2.30
CA PRO A 93 -22.17 -10.29 -1.57
C PRO A 93 -21.32 -9.89 -0.35
N VAL A 94 -21.13 -8.58 -0.12
CA VAL A 94 -20.38 -8.08 1.04
C VAL A 94 -20.96 -8.59 2.36
N SER A 95 -22.28 -8.83 2.40
CA SER A 95 -22.98 -9.42 3.55
C SER A 95 -22.53 -10.85 3.90
N ASP A 96 -21.88 -11.56 2.98
CA ASP A 96 -21.34 -12.91 3.24
C ASP A 96 -20.00 -12.84 4.01
N CYS A 97 -19.31 -11.70 3.96
CA CYS A 97 -18.08 -11.44 4.69
C CYS A 97 -18.36 -10.63 5.98
N ASN A 98 -19.25 -11.14 6.84
CA ASN A 98 -19.81 -10.45 8.00
C ASN A 98 -19.40 -11.03 9.36
N MET A 99 -18.46 -11.99 9.42
CA MET A 99 -17.98 -12.54 10.68
C MET A 99 -17.16 -11.50 11.44
N ALA A 100 -17.46 -11.29 12.73
CA ALA A 100 -16.76 -10.31 13.56
C ALA A 100 -15.26 -10.67 13.67
N CYS A 101 -14.39 -9.68 13.56
CA CYS A 101 -12.96 -9.88 13.74
C CYS A 101 -12.62 -10.23 15.20
N THR A 102 -11.57 -11.03 15.41
CA THR A 102 -11.14 -11.39 16.78
C THR A 102 -10.45 -10.24 17.52
N GLY A 103 -9.76 -9.34 16.81
CA GLY A 103 -9.12 -8.16 17.40
C GLY A 103 -10.03 -6.95 17.58
N ASP A 104 -11.13 -6.87 16.83
CA ASP A 104 -12.12 -5.79 16.94
C ASP A 104 -13.50 -6.28 16.45
N PRO A 105 -14.44 -6.60 17.34
CA PRO A 105 -15.74 -7.14 16.94
C PRO A 105 -16.64 -6.13 16.21
N THR A 106 -16.24 -4.86 16.10
CA THR A 106 -16.94 -3.85 15.29
C THR A 106 -16.59 -3.92 13.81
N LEU A 107 -15.52 -4.66 13.45
CA LEU A 107 -15.06 -4.91 12.10
C LEU A 107 -15.47 -6.31 11.61
N SER A 108 -15.43 -6.53 10.30
CA SER A 108 -15.72 -7.83 9.68
C SER A 108 -14.45 -8.45 9.08
N CYS A 109 -14.22 -9.73 9.35
CA CYS A 109 -13.06 -10.50 8.92
C CYS A 109 -13.51 -11.76 8.15
N GLY A 110 -14.09 -11.52 6.98
CA GLY A 110 -14.54 -12.58 6.08
C GLY A 110 -15.76 -13.36 6.59
N GLY A 111 -15.85 -14.62 6.19
CA GLY A 111 -16.92 -15.56 6.52
C GLY A 111 -16.47 -17.00 6.23
N SER A 112 -17.38 -17.98 6.32
CA SER A 112 -17.05 -19.36 5.91
C SER A 112 -16.86 -19.44 4.39
N TRP A 113 -15.65 -19.73 3.93
CA TRP A 113 -15.28 -19.72 2.50
C TRP A 113 -15.58 -18.37 1.83
N ARG A 114 -15.37 -17.29 2.59
CA ARG A 114 -15.63 -15.91 2.19
C ARG A 114 -14.49 -15.04 2.68
N ILE A 115 -13.73 -14.49 1.74
CA ILE A 115 -12.49 -13.79 2.03
C ILE A 115 -12.59 -12.34 1.55
N GLN A 116 -12.15 -11.41 2.39
CA GLN A 116 -11.87 -10.04 1.97
C GLN A 116 -10.41 -9.99 1.56
N ILE A 117 -10.08 -9.43 0.40
CA ILE A 117 -8.73 -9.44 -0.17
C ILE A 117 -8.23 -8.02 -0.36
N TYR A 118 -7.01 -7.78 0.08
CA TYR A 118 -6.29 -6.52 -0.01
C TYR A 118 -5.01 -6.71 -0.82
N LYS A 119 -4.62 -5.65 -1.51
CA LYS A 119 -3.43 -5.62 -2.37
C LYS A 119 -2.51 -4.48 -1.96
N SER A 120 -1.23 -4.80 -1.83
CA SER A 120 -0.15 -3.85 -1.62
C SER A 120 -0.07 -2.87 -2.80
N PRO A 121 0.24 -1.58 -2.55
CA PRO A 121 0.53 -0.65 -3.62
C PRO A 121 1.91 -0.92 -4.26
N ALA A 122 2.76 -1.74 -3.62
CA ALA A 122 4.13 -1.97 -4.04
C ALA A 122 4.23 -2.37 -5.51
N LEU A 123 5.23 -1.81 -6.19
CA LEU A 123 5.54 -2.21 -7.56
C LEU A 123 6.02 -3.68 -7.55
N PRO A 124 5.74 -4.45 -8.61
CA PRO A 124 6.28 -5.81 -8.71
C PRO A 124 7.82 -5.78 -8.81
N PRO A 125 8.51 -6.91 -8.61
CA PRO A 125 9.96 -6.98 -8.80
C PRO A 125 10.35 -6.45 -10.19
N GLY A 126 11.28 -5.50 -10.22
CA GLY A 126 11.72 -4.85 -11.45
C GLY A 126 13.09 -4.20 -11.30
N ALA A 127 13.49 -3.44 -12.32
CA ALA A 127 14.77 -2.74 -12.33
C ALA A 127 14.57 -1.23 -12.29
N TRP A 128 15.53 -0.51 -11.73
CA TRP A 128 15.53 0.95 -11.69
C TRP A 128 16.66 1.50 -12.56
N THR A 129 16.41 2.64 -13.19
CA THR A 129 17.35 3.28 -14.12
C THR A 129 17.47 4.75 -13.82
N LEU A 130 18.71 5.24 -13.67
CA LEU A 130 18.99 6.67 -13.56
C LEU A 130 18.54 7.39 -14.84
N GLN A 131 17.64 8.35 -14.68
CA GLN A 131 17.17 9.22 -15.76
C GLN A 131 18.02 10.48 -15.89
N GLY A 132 18.77 10.83 -14.84
CA GLY A 132 19.70 11.95 -14.80
C GLY A 132 19.36 12.97 -13.73
N CYS A 133 20.05 14.10 -13.78
CA CYS A 133 19.89 15.22 -12.87
C CYS A 133 18.86 16.24 -13.40
N PHE A 134 17.87 16.62 -12.58
CA PHE A 134 16.82 17.57 -12.97
C PHE A 134 16.84 18.82 -12.09
N LEU A 135 16.48 19.98 -12.65
CA LEU A 135 16.18 21.17 -11.86
C LEU A 135 14.92 20.90 -11.02
N ASP A 136 15.01 21.13 -9.72
CA ASP A 136 13.88 21.00 -8.81
C ASP A 136 13.76 22.26 -7.94
N THR A 137 12.78 23.10 -8.26
CA THR A 137 12.51 24.33 -7.52
C THR A 137 11.01 24.52 -7.39
N PRO A 138 10.53 25.35 -6.44
CA PRO A 138 9.10 25.64 -6.35
C PRO A 138 8.48 26.21 -7.63
N ALA A 139 9.27 26.89 -8.48
CA ALA A 139 8.81 27.45 -9.76
C ALA A 139 9.03 26.51 -10.95
N SER A 140 9.85 25.48 -10.80
CA SER A 140 10.18 24.52 -11.85
C SER A 140 10.48 23.17 -11.18
N PRO A 141 9.43 22.45 -10.72
CA PRO A 141 9.60 21.17 -10.05
C PRO A 141 10.02 20.09 -11.05
N ALA A 142 10.81 19.13 -10.58
CA ALA A 142 11.19 17.97 -11.39
C ALA A 142 10.04 16.96 -11.52
N PHE A 143 9.28 16.74 -10.44
CA PHE A 143 8.16 15.80 -10.39
C PHE A 143 6.78 16.43 -10.53
N ALA A 144 5.86 15.69 -11.13
CA ALA A 144 4.46 16.04 -11.20
C ALA A 144 3.77 15.82 -9.85
N SER A 145 2.84 16.70 -9.50
CA SER A 145 2.00 16.54 -8.30
C SER A 145 1.02 15.36 -8.45
N PRO A 146 0.75 14.58 -7.38
CA PRO A 146 1.31 14.71 -6.04
C PRO A 146 2.75 14.18 -5.94
N VAL A 147 3.58 14.88 -5.16
CA VAL A 147 4.93 14.43 -4.77
C VAL A 147 4.88 13.98 -3.31
N VAL A 148 5.35 12.77 -3.04
CA VAL A 148 5.49 12.25 -1.67
C VAL A 148 6.92 12.51 -1.22
N HIS A 149 7.08 13.24 -0.13
CA HIS A 149 8.39 13.48 0.48
C HIS A 149 8.59 12.56 1.68
N HIS A 150 9.81 12.06 1.83
CA HIS A 150 10.26 11.32 3.01
C HIS A 150 11.69 11.75 3.34
N THR A 151 11.94 12.08 4.61
CA THR A 151 13.28 12.37 5.09
C THR A 151 13.79 11.18 5.88
N PHE A 152 14.97 10.68 5.51
CA PHE A 152 15.62 9.60 6.24
C PHE A 152 16.57 10.18 7.30
N ASP A 153 16.55 9.59 8.49
CA ASP A 153 17.39 9.99 9.64
C ASP A 153 18.88 9.60 9.44
N THR A 154 19.12 8.57 8.63
CA THR A 154 20.42 8.09 8.19
C THR A 154 20.45 8.08 6.66
N ASN A 155 21.60 8.31 6.06
CA ASN A 155 21.75 8.55 4.62
C ASN A 155 22.92 7.77 4.02
N LEU A 156 23.12 6.58 4.58
CA LEU A 156 23.89 5.52 3.97
C LEU A 156 23.07 4.98 2.79
N GLU A 157 23.50 5.16 1.54
CA GLU A 157 22.77 4.64 0.36
C GLU A 157 21.37 5.22 0.17
N LEU A 158 21.23 6.54 0.36
CA LEU A 158 19.93 7.22 0.26
C LEU A 158 19.27 7.04 -1.12
N ASP A 159 20.02 6.86 -2.20
CA ASP A 159 19.42 6.55 -3.50
C ASP A 159 18.67 5.20 -3.49
N LEU A 160 19.27 4.15 -2.93
CA LEU A 160 18.68 2.82 -2.76
C LEU A 160 17.53 2.83 -1.76
N GLU A 161 17.68 3.52 -0.62
CA GLU A 161 16.61 3.64 0.37
C GLU A 161 15.38 4.34 -0.22
N CYS A 162 15.59 5.44 -0.96
CA CYS A 162 14.51 6.15 -1.61
C CYS A 162 13.85 5.32 -2.71
N ILE A 163 14.63 4.57 -3.51
CA ILE A 163 14.11 3.63 -4.50
C ILE A 163 13.23 2.57 -3.82
N GLN A 164 13.72 1.93 -2.75
CA GLN A 164 12.98 0.89 -2.03
C GLN A 164 11.71 1.45 -1.39
N TYR A 165 11.77 2.65 -0.82
CA TYR A 165 10.60 3.32 -0.27
C TYR A 165 9.56 3.58 -1.36
N CYS A 166 9.93 4.26 -2.45
CA CYS A 166 9.02 4.56 -3.54
C CYS A 166 8.45 3.28 -4.19
N GLU A 167 9.27 2.23 -4.34
CA GLU A 167 8.84 0.91 -4.79
C GLU A 167 7.76 0.33 -3.86
N HIS A 168 8.00 0.35 -2.55
CA HIS A 168 7.10 -0.19 -1.53
C HIS A 168 5.75 0.55 -1.49
N ILE A 169 5.75 1.87 -1.71
CA ILE A 169 4.52 2.67 -1.74
C ILE A 169 3.91 2.84 -3.13
N GLY A 170 4.45 2.19 -4.16
CA GLY A 170 3.83 2.08 -5.48
C GLY A 170 4.11 3.22 -6.47
N TYR A 171 5.16 4.01 -6.24
CA TYR A 171 5.52 5.14 -7.10
C TYR A 171 6.66 4.78 -8.06
N PRO A 172 6.44 4.84 -9.39
CA PRO A 172 7.43 4.40 -10.39
C PRO A 172 8.58 5.39 -10.65
N PHE A 173 8.59 6.52 -9.97
CA PHE A 173 9.72 7.46 -9.96
C PHE A 173 10.16 7.71 -8.53
N SER A 174 11.47 7.68 -8.34
CA SER A 174 12.18 8.00 -7.12
C SER A 174 13.17 9.10 -7.42
N GLY A 175 13.35 10.04 -6.50
CA GLY A 175 14.28 11.13 -6.64
C GLY A 175 14.89 11.51 -5.31
N VAL A 176 16.18 11.80 -5.29
CA VAL A 176 16.90 12.27 -4.10
C VAL A 176 17.40 13.69 -4.32
N GLU A 177 17.10 14.56 -3.37
CA GLU A 177 17.51 15.96 -3.34
C GLU A 177 18.28 16.26 -2.04
N ASN A 178 19.33 17.05 -2.17
CA ASN A 178 20.08 17.63 -1.04
C ASN A 178 20.52 16.61 0.04
N ALA A 179 20.87 15.38 -0.36
CA ALA A 179 21.37 14.31 0.50
C ALA A 179 20.46 13.85 1.67
N SER A 180 19.19 14.23 1.68
CA SER A 180 18.23 13.74 2.69
C SER A 180 16.76 13.75 2.27
N ASP A 181 16.38 14.49 1.22
CA ASP A 181 14.99 14.57 0.78
C ASP A 181 14.73 13.53 -0.30
N CYS A 182 14.01 12.46 0.06
CA CYS A 182 13.50 11.48 -0.87
C CYS A 182 12.13 11.93 -1.38
N GLN A 183 11.96 11.87 -2.69
CA GLN A 183 10.76 12.24 -3.39
C GLN A 183 10.25 11.08 -4.24
N CYS A 184 8.96 10.78 -4.15
CA CYS A 184 8.30 9.79 -4.99
C CYS A 184 7.20 10.45 -5.83
N SER A 185 7.08 10.04 -7.11
CA SER A 185 6.03 10.54 -8.01
C SER A 185 5.64 9.50 -9.07
N PHE A 186 4.49 9.72 -9.71
CA PHE A 186 4.06 8.94 -10.87
C PHE A 186 4.74 9.37 -12.16
N GLY A 187 5.44 10.53 -12.17
CA GLY A 187 6.14 11.01 -13.35
C GLY A 187 6.81 12.36 -13.18
N LEU A 188 7.57 12.74 -14.20
CA LEU A 188 8.16 14.06 -14.32
C LEU A 188 7.09 15.14 -14.55
N ALA A 189 7.34 16.34 -14.04
CA ALA A 189 6.52 17.51 -14.33
C ALA A 189 6.58 17.87 -15.83
N PRO A 190 5.52 18.44 -16.41
CA PRO A 190 5.57 19.00 -17.76
C PRO A 190 6.70 20.03 -17.89
N GLY A 191 7.64 19.79 -18.81
CA GLY A 191 8.78 20.67 -19.03
C GLY A 191 9.92 20.51 -18.01
N ALA A 192 9.95 19.41 -17.25
CA ALA A 192 11.07 19.06 -16.38
C ALA A 192 12.42 19.23 -17.11
N GLN A 193 13.33 19.95 -16.47
CA GLN A 193 14.56 20.42 -17.11
C GLN A 193 15.74 19.52 -16.72
N LEU A 194 16.26 18.77 -17.68
CA LEU A 194 17.50 18.00 -17.51
C LEU A 194 18.70 18.95 -17.35
N ARG A 195 19.59 18.63 -16.43
CA ARG A 195 20.78 19.38 -16.05
C ARG A 195 22.03 18.52 -16.23
N SER A 196 23.20 19.16 -16.13
CA SER A 196 24.45 18.38 -16.11
C SER A 196 24.44 17.45 -14.90
N GLN A 197 24.93 16.23 -15.07
CA GLN A 197 25.06 15.27 -13.96
C GLN A 197 25.95 15.84 -12.84
N ASP A 198 26.93 16.67 -13.20
CA ASP A 198 27.83 17.33 -12.24
C ASP A 198 27.11 18.33 -11.31
N GLU A 199 25.86 18.72 -11.61
CA GLU A 199 25.04 19.56 -10.73
C GLU A 199 24.36 18.74 -9.61
N CYS A 200 24.18 17.44 -9.81
CA CYS A 200 23.73 16.51 -8.76
C CYS A 200 24.97 15.96 -8.02
N ASN A 201 25.63 16.83 -7.26
CA ASN A 201 26.90 16.55 -6.61
C ASN A 201 26.86 16.58 -5.07
N SER A 202 25.67 16.63 -4.47
CA SER A 202 25.53 16.43 -3.02
C SER A 202 25.92 15.01 -2.67
N ILE A 203 26.85 14.85 -1.74
CA ILE A 203 27.37 13.54 -1.35
C ILE A 203 26.45 12.95 -0.26
N CYS A 204 26.01 11.71 -0.47
CA CYS A 204 25.36 10.91 0.55
C CYS A 204 26.41 10.53 1.61
N PRO A 205 26.16 10.70 2.91
CA PRO A 205 27.06 10.25 3.97
C PRO A 205 27.27 8.74 3.97
N LEU A 206 28.31 8.33 3.26
CA LEU A 206 28.79 6.96 3.28
C LEU A 206 29.69 6.70 4.50
N PRO A 207 29.83 5.45 4.95
CA PRO A 207 30.75 5.05 5.99
C PRO A 207 32.19 5.25 5.48
N PRO A 208 33.17 5.45 6.38
CA PRO A 208 34.55 5.62 5.97
C PRO A 208 35.06 4.43 5.13
N GLY A 209 35.52 4.71 3.90
CA GLY A 209 36.12 3.71 3.01
C GLY A 209 35.21 3.20 1.88
N GLU A 210 33.94 3.64 1.83
CA GLU A 210 32.93 3.18 0.85
C GLU A 210 32.84 4.08 -0.40
N GLY A 211 33.69 5.11 -0.50
CA GLY A 211 33.73 6.02 -1.67
C GLY A 211 32.80 7.22 -1.52
N ASN A 212 32.23 7.70 -2.65
CA ASN A 212 31.26 8.79 -2.70
C ASN A 212 30.05 8.33 -3.52
N GLU A 213 28.85 8.55 -2.99
CA GLU A 213 27.58 8.42 -3.71
C GLU A 213 26.96 9.81 -3.84
N PHE A 214 26.26 10.07 -4.95
CA PHE A 214 25.67 11.37 -5.24
C PHE A 214 24.15 11.33 -5.05
N CYS A 215 23.64 12.06 -4.07
CA CYS A 215 22.23 12.13 -3.69
C CYS A 215 21.60 13.47 -4.07
N GLY A 216 21.59 13.75 -5.37
CA GLY A 216 21.05 14.98 -5.92
C GLY A 216 21.96 16.18 -5.67
N GLY A 217 21.38 17.35 -5.48
CA GLY A 217 22.08 18.62 -5.24
C GLY A 217 21.14 19.67 -4.65
N PHE A 218 21.63 20.86 -4.38
CA PHE A 218 20.75 21.98 -4.01
C PHE A 218 19.86 22.35 -5.20
N GLN A 219 18.54 22.22 -5.06
CA GLN A 219 17.57 22.44 -6.13
C GLN A 219 17.79 21.50 -7.33
N ARG A 220 18.31 20.31 -7.05
CA ARG A 220 18.68 19.31 -8.06
C ARG A 220 18.25 17.94 -7.59
N LEU A 221 17.37 17.32 -8.37
CA LEU A 221 16.85 16.00 -8.10
C LEU A 221 17.55 14.97 -8.99
N ALA A 222 18.25 14.01 -8.39
CA ALA A 222 18.72 12.84 -9.13
C ALA A 222 17.55 11.87 -9.28
N VAL A 223 17.07 11.67 -10.51
CA VAL A 223 15.82 10.95 -10.77
C VAL A 223 16.08 9.53 -11.26
N PHE A 224 15.40 8.56 -10.65
CA PHE A 224 15.36 7.17 -11.05
C PHE A 224 13.95 6.78 -11.50
N LYS A 225 13.88 5.91 -12.50
CA LYS A 225 12.63 5.40 -13.05
C LYS A 225 12.60 3.88 -13.01
N TYR A 226 11.50 3.36 -12.49
CA TYR A 226 11.16 1.94 -12.52
C TYR A 226 10.92 1.44 -13.95
N GLN A 227 11.50 0.30 -14.28
CA GLN A 227 11.32 -0.43 -15.52
C GLN A 227 10.58 -1.74 -15.21
N HIS A 228 9.38 -1.85 -15.76
CA HIS A 228 8.67 -3.13 -15.78
C HIS A 228 9.25 -3.96 -16.91
N ASN A 229 9.75 -5.15 -16.58
CA ASN A 229 10.21 -6.13 -17.58
C ASN A 229 9.04 -6.77 -18.34
#